data_AF-A0A933NKF5-F1
#
_entry.id   AF-A0A933NKF5-F1
#
_cell.length_a   1.000
_cell.length_b   1.000
_cell.length_c   1.000
_cell.angle_alpha   90.00
_cell.angle_beta   90.00
_cell.angle_gamma   90.00
#
_symmetry.space_group_name_H-M   'P 1'
#
loop_
_entity.id
_entity.type
_entity.pdbx_description
1 polymer ?
#
loop_
_entity_poly.entity_id
_entity_poly.type
_entity_poly.pdbx_seq_one_letter_code
_entity_poly.pdbx_strand_id
1 'polypeptide(L)'
;MITDAALRHKEYKLTGDDLEAGVKAGKLRFSLQYAHGNPYYKFVRSEIEAFVKEKQGGKHLERKKLQAELAKIETGLRSLKIQKTKLEKRRNELLAKLGK
;
A
#
# COMPACT_ATOMS: atom_id res chain seq x y z
N MET A 1 21.02 -7.64 22.81
CA MET A 1 19.95 -8.58 22.41
C MET A 1 18.89 -7.79 21.66
N ILE A 2 18.76 -7.98 20.35
CA ILE A 2 17.76 -7.25 19.54
C ILE A 2 16.49 -8.10 19.56
N THR A 3 15.44 -7.57 20.20
CA THR A 3 14.12 -8.20 20.24
C THR A 3 13.54 -8.30 18.83
N ASP A 4 13.17 -9.51 18.43
CA ASP A 4 12.61 -9.85 17.11
C ASP A 4 11.39 -8.98 16.71
N ALA A 5 10.65 -8.46 17.69
CA ALA A 5 9.57 -7.49 17.47
C ALA A 5 10.05 -6.17 16.83
N ALA A 6 11.26 -5.70 17.15
CA ALA A 6 11.83 -4.48 16.58
C ALA A 6 12.30 -4.68 15.12
N LEU A 7 12.80 -5.88 14.78
CA LEU A 7 13.19 -6.23 13.41
C LEU A 7 11.96 -6.32 12.48
N ARG A 8 10.85 -6.89 12.97
CA ARG A 8 9.60 -7.08 12.20
C ARG A 8 9.04 -5.78 11.60
N HIS A 9 9.00 -4.71 12.39
CA HIS A 9 8.53 -3.41 11.91
C HIS A 9 9.60 -2.63 11.13
N LYS A 10 10.87 -2.73 11.54
CA LYS A 10 11.94 -1.88 11.00
C LYS A 10 12.53 -2.39 9.69
N GLU A 11 12.69 -3.71 9.53
CA GLU A 11 13.22 -4.32 8.31
C GLU A 11 12.13 -4.75 7.33
N TYR A 12 11.05 -5.37 7.82
CA TYR A 12 10.08 -6.06 6.95
C TYR A 12 8.70 -5.38 6.87
N LYS A 13 8.49 -4.29 7.62
CA LYS A 13 7.22 -3.52 7.69
C LYS A 13 5.98 -4.42 7.89
N LEU A 14 6.11 -5.49 8.67
CA LEU A 14 4.99 -6.37 8.98
C LEU A 14 4.11 -5.75 10.09
N THR A 15 2.80 -5.77 9.91
CA THR A 15 1.83 -5.38 10.95
C THR A 15 1.43 -6.58 11.82
N GLY A 16 0.78 -6.33 12.97
CA GLY A 16 0.26 -7.40 13.84
C GLY A 16 -0.68 -8.36 13.11
N ASP A 17 -1.61 -7.82 12.32
CA ASP A 17 -2.54 -8.60 11.49
C ASP A 17 -1.81 -9.50 10.48
N ASP A 18 -0.66 -9.03 9.97
CA ASP A 18 0.12 -9.80 9.02
C ASP A 18 0.71 -11.05 9.65
N LEU A 19 1.14 -10.95 10.91
CA LEU A 19 1.69 -12.07 11.67
C LEU A 19 0.59 -13.04 12.09
N GLU A 20 -0.54 -12.53 12.56
CA GLU A 20 -1.68 -13.38 12.93
C GLU A 20 -2.17 -14.18 11.73
N ALA A 21 -2.25 -13.56 10.56
CA ALA A 21 -2.59 -14.25 9.32
C ALA A 21 -1.55 -15.33 8.95
N GLY A 22 -0.25 -15.05 9.13
CA GLY A 22 0.81 -16.01 8.85
C GLY A 22 0.82 -17.20 9.82
N VAL A 23 0.52 -16.96 11.10
CA VAL A 23 0.37 -18.00 12.13
C VAL A 23 -0.87 -18.84 11.86
N LYS A 24 -2.03 -18.22 11.58
CA LYS A 24 -3.27 -18.93 11.22
C LYS A 24 -3.12 -19.77 9.95
N ALA A 25 -2.34 -19.29 8.99
CA ALA A 25 -2.04 -20.02 7.76
C ALA A 25 -0.97 -21.12 7.95
N GLY A 26 -0.41 -21.29 9.15
CA GLY A 26 0.67 -22.26 9.43
C GLY A 26 2.01 -21.93 8.77
N LYS A 27 2.17 -20.70 8.25
CA LYS A 27 3.36 -20.22 7.53
C LYS A 27 4.40 -19.56 8.43
N LEU A 28 4.00 -19.15 9.63
CA LEU A 28 4.88 -18.57 10.63
C LEU A 28 4.80 -19.39 11.92
N ARG A 29 5.94 -19.90 12.37
CA ARG A 29 6.09 -20.50 13.70
C ARG A 29 6.63 -19.46 14.65
N PHE A 30 6.16 -19.51 15.89
CA PHE A 30 6.67 -18.68 16.97
C PHE A 30 6.97 -19.52 18.20
N SER A 31 7.88 -19.01 19.04
CA SER A 31 8.16 -19.56 20.36
C SER A 31 8.10 -18.44 21.38
N LEU A 32 7.48 -18.72 22.52
CA LEU A 32 7.46 -17.79 23.66
C LEU A 32 8.77 -17.94 24.44
N GLN A 33 9.48 -16.84 24.63
CA GLN A 33 10.70 -16.78 25.44
C GLN A 33 10.59 -15.69 26.48
N TYR A 34 11.40 -15.77 27.53
CA TYR A 34 11.45 -14.78 28.60
C TYR A 34 12.83 -14.13 28.62
N ALA A 35 12.87 -12.80 28.52
CA ALA A 35 14.07 -12.01 28.73
C ALA A 35 13.85 -11.13 29.96
N HIS A 36 14.68 -11.30 31.00
CA HIS A 36 14.59 -10.52 32.24
C HIS A 36 13.18 -10.47 32.85
N GLY A 37 12.45 -11.58 32.80
CA GLY A 37 11.05 -11.68 33.28
C GLY A 37 9.98 -11.20 32.30
N ASN A 38 10.37 -10.53 31.20
CA ASN A 38 9.43 -10.08 30.18
C ASN A 38 9.27 -11.14 29.07
N PRO A 39 8.04 -11.65 28.84
CA PRO A 39 7.79 -12.56 27.73
C PRO A 39 7.89 -11.84 26.39
N TYR A 40 8.50 -12.49 25.40
CA TYR A 40 8.54 -12.03 24.02
C TYR A 40 8.39 -13.20 23.04
N TYR A 41 7.76 -12.92 21.91
CA TYR A 41 7.62 -13.86 20.82
C TYR A 41 8.84 -13.83 19.92
N LYS A 42 9.48 -14.99 19.74
CA LYS A 42 10.56 -15.18 18.78
C LYS A 42 10.00 -15.90 17.55
N PHE A 43 10.19 -15.32 16.38
CA PHE A 43 9.82 -15.89 15.10
C PHE A 43 11.07 -16.42 14.38
N VAL A 44 10.87 -17.36 13.44
CA VAL A 44 11.95 -17.86 12.60
C VAL A 44 12.18 -16.87 11.45
N ARG A 45 13.40 -16.31 11.36
CA ARG A 45 13.75 -15.29 10.35
C ARG A 45 13.47 -15.77 8.91
N SER A 46 13.85 -16.99 8.58
CA SER A 46 13.65 -17.56 7.24
C SER A 46 12.17 -17.70 6.86
N GLU A 47 11.30 -17.99 7.84
CA GLU A 47 9.85 -18.07 7.62
C GLU A 47 9.24 -16.68 7.42
N ILE A 48 9.69 -15.69 8.21
CA ILE A 48 9.32 -14.28 8.01
C ILE A 48 9.71 -13.82 6.60
N GLU A 49 10.93 -14.10 6.16
CA GLU A 49 11.41 -13.69 4.84
C GLU A 49 10.61 -14.35 3.70
N ALA A 50 10.32 -15.65 3.81
CA ALA A 50 9.48 -16.35 2.84
C ALA A 50 8.05 -15.80 2.81
N PHE A 51 7.47 -15.55 3.99
CA PHE A 51 6.13 -14.99 4.13
C PHE A 51 6.04 -13.57 3.57
N VAL A 52 7.04 -12.72 3.82
CA VAL A 52 7.15 -11.36 3.27
C VAL A 52 7.28 -11.42 1.76
N LYS A 53 8.13 -12.30 1.22
CA LYS A 53 8.33 -12.45 -0.23
C LYS A 53 7.04 -12.90 -0.93
N GLU A 54 6.31 -13.84 -0.35
CA GLU A 54 5.03 -14.31 -0.87
C GLU A 54 3.95 -13.22 -0.80
N LYS A 55 3.82 -12.58 0.36
CA LYS A 55 2.79 -11.56 0.63
C LYS A 55 3.02 -10.28 -0.16
N GLN A 56 4.24 -9.75 -0.14
CA GLN A 56 4.59 -8.54 -0.86
C GLN A 56 4.67 -8.81 -2.36
N GLY A 57 5.08 -10.00 -2.82
CA GLY A 57 5.10 -10.33 -4.25
C GLY A 57 3.74 -10.14 -4.94
N GLY A 58 2.67 -10.66 -4.35
CA GLY A 58 1.31 -10.53 -4.88
C GLY A 58 0.68 -9.15 -4.65
N LYS A 59 0.70 -8.66 -3.39
CA LYS A 59 0.03 -7.39 -3.04
C LYS A 59 0.72 -6.16 -3.62
N HIS A 60 2.04 -6.20 -3.83
CA HIS A 60 2.78 -5.07 -4.42
C HIS A 60 2.50 -4.92 -5.91
N LEU A 61 2.35 -6.03 -6.64
CA LEU A 61 1.99 -6.00 -8.06
C LEU A 61 0.58 -5.45 -8.25
N GLU A 62 -0.39 -5.93 -7.49
CA GLU A 62 -1.76 -5.43 -7.55
C GLU A 62 -1.85 -3.96 -7.14
N ARG A 63 -1.14 -3.54 -6.08
CA ARG A 63 -1.07 -2.13 -5.69
C ARG A 63 -0.46 -1.26 -6.79
N LYS A 64 0.60 -1.71 -7.46
CA LYS A 64 1.22 -0.97 -8.58
C LYS A 64 0.27 -0.86 -9.78
N LYS A 65 -0.47 -1.92 -10.11
CA LYS A 65 -1.49 -1.88 -11.16
C LYS A 65 -2.58 -0.86 -10.84
N LEU A 66 -3.11 -0.90 -9.62
CA LEU A 66 -4.13 0.07 -9.15
C LEU A 66 -3.61 1.51 -9.17
N GLN A 67 -2.36 1.75 -8.75
CA GLN A 67 -1.75 3.08 -8.82
C GLN A 67 -1.56 3.56 -10.26
N ALA A 68 -1.17 2.67 -11.18
CA ALA A 68 -1.02 3.02 -12.59
C ALA A 68 -2.37 3.33 -13.25
N GLU A 69 -3.42 2.58 -12.91
CA GLU A 69 -4.78 2.83 -13.37
C GLU A 69 -5.32 4.15 -12.82
N LEU A 70 -5.12 4.43 -11.53
CA LEU A 70 -5.48 5.70 -10.91
C LEU A 70 -4.81 6.88 -11.63
N ALA A 71 -3.50 6.80 -11.88
CA ALA A 71 -2.76 7.86 -12.56
C ALA A 71 -3.26 8.12 -13.99
N LYS A 72 -3.67 7.05 -14.70
CA LYS A 72 -4.29 7.18 -16.03
C LYS A 72 -5.63 7.91 -15.94
N ILE A 73 -6.49 7.53 -14.99
CA ILE A 73 -7.79 8.16 -14.78
C ILE A 73 -7.62 9.64 -14.41
N GLU A 74 -6.72 9.98 -13.49
CA GLU A 74 -6.45 11.36 -13.08
C GLU A 74 -5.97 12.22 -14.25
N THR A 75 -5.11 11.67 -15.11
CA THR A 75 -4.65 12.36 -16.32
C THR A 75 -5.81 12.62 -17.30
N GLY A 76 -6.69 11.62 -17.47
CA GLY A 76 -7.91 11.76 -18.26
C GLY A 76 -8.84 12.85 -17.73
N LEU A 77 -9.11 12.85 -16.42
CA LEU A 77 -9.93 13.88 -15.76
C LEU A 77 -9.33 15.27 -15.93
N ARG A 78 -8.01 15.41 -15.80
CA ARG A 78 -7.31 16.69 -15.98
C ARG A 78 -7.46 17.20 -17.42
N SER A 79 -7.28 16.32 -18.41
CA SER A 79 -7.46 16.66 -19.83
C SER A 79 -8.88 17.13 -20.12
N LEU A 80 -9.89 16.39 -19.65
CA LEU A 80 -11.30 16.75 -19.83
C LEU A 80 -11.64 18.08 -19.18
N LYS A 81 -11.11 18.36 -17.98
CA LYS A 81 -11.29 19.65 -17.31
C LYS A 81 -10.73 20.80 -18.14
N ILE A 82 -9.55 20.63 -18.74
CA ILE A 82 -8.95 21.64 -19.63
C ILE A 82 -9.85 21.86 -20.84
N GLN A 83 -10.30 20.79 -21.50
CA GLN A 83 -11.19 20.88 -22.65
C GLN A 83 -12.52 21.58 -22.32
N LYS A 84 -13.13 21.26 -21.17
CA LYS A 84 -14.34 21.93 -20.67
C LYS A 84 -14.11 23.44 -20.52
N THR A 85 -13.04 23.84 -19.83
CA THR A 85 -12.76 25.27 -19.62
C THR A 85 -12.49 26.01 -20.94
N LYS A 86 -11.87 25.35 -21.93
CA LYS A 86 -11.67 25.91 -23.27
C LYS A 86 -13.02 26.14 -23.98
N LEU A 87 -13.93 25.17 -23.91
CA LEU A 87 -15.27 25.30 -24.48
C LEU A 87 -16.10 26.35 -23.76
N GLU A 88 -16.03 26.43 -22.43
CA GLU A 88 -16.71 27.48 -21.64
C GLU A 88 -16.23 28.88 -22.01
N LYS A 89 -14.90 29.07 -22.16
CA LYS A 89 -14.34 30.35 -22.65
C LYS A 89 -14.89 30.69 -24.02
N ARG A 90 -14.85 29.74 -24.97
CA ARG A 90 -15.35 29.97 -26.32
C ARG A 90 -16.86 30.27 -26.35
N ARG A 91 -17.64 29.58 -25.52
CA ARG A 91 -19.08 29.86 -25.34
C ARG A 91 -19.30 31.30 -24.87
N ASN A 92 -18.54 31.75 -23.87
CA ASN A 92 -18.67 33.10 -23.33
C ASN A 92 -18.24 34.18 -24.34
N GLU A 93 -17.17 33.94 -25.11
CA GLU A 93 -16.77 34.83 -26.21
C GLU A 93 -17.88 34.96 -27.26
N LEU A 94 -18.52 33.85 -27.63
CA LEU A 94 -19.62 33.85 -28.60
C LEU A 94 -20.86 34.54 -28.03
N LEU A 95 -21.19 34.33 -26.77
CA LEU A 95 -22.28 35.04 -26.09
C LEU A 95 -22.04 36.55 -26.05
N ALA A 96 -20.83 37.00 -25.70
CA ALA A 96 -20.46 38.41 -25.71
C ALA A 96 -20.58 39.03 -27.11
N LYS A 97 -20.22 38.29 -28.17
CA LYS A 97 -20.39 38.71 -29.56
C LYS A 97 -21.85 38.75 -30.01
N LEU A 98 -22.70 37.90 -29.44
CA LEU A 98 -24.14 37.84 -29.74
C LEU A 98 -24.95 38.91 -28.99
N GLY A 99 -24.33 39.73 -28.13
CA GLY A 99 -24.98 40.90 -27.52
C GLY A 99 -26.11 40.57 -26.54
N LYS A 100 -25.92 39.54 -25.70
CA LYS A 100 -26.75 39.32 -24.50
C LYS A 100 -25.90 39.45 -23.24
#